data_AF-A0A1B6HX68-F1
#
_entry.id   AF-A0A1B6HX68-F1
#
_cell.length_a   1.000
_cell.length_b   1.000
_cell.length_c   1.000
_cell.angle_alpha   90.00
_cell.angle_beta   90.00
_cell.angle_gamma   90.00
#
_symmetry.space_group_name_H-M   'P 1'
#
loop_
_entity.id
_entity.type
_entity.pdbx_description
1 polymer ?
#
loop_
_entity_poly.entity_id
_entity_poly.type
_entity_poly.pdbx_seq_one_letter_code
_entity_poly.pdbx_strand_id
1 'polypeptide(L)'
;VFCFQGPDQDQIKEYLENPPSGIDSRLWKQAQLDNPDPDKLLPVPIVGFSDIRWRAKCQENETKVHTAVLDKISNVIVELKRQNSETIAKIAEYKQRVMDLEHRVLKVLVKQEATRNVGIALRPEEEALRSQLEALHSQVNTPAQFKGRLNELLALMRMQRQESSQGPTERYTMNPEAQEEIHQFLLEFLFAMQQVVQTVNNDLKDLKTMSDGISTLMRESGP
;
A
#
# COMPACT_ATOMS: atom_id res chain seq x y z
N VAL A 1 34.42 -9.78 8.61
CA VAL A 1 33.46 -9.66 9.73
C VAL A 1 33.20 -11.06 10.22
N PHE A 2 33.84 -11.46 11.33
CA PHE A 2 33.53 -12.74 11.95
C PHE A 2 32.14 -12.61 12.57
N CYS A 3 31.24 -13.56 12.28
CA CYS A 3 29.95 -13.63 12.95
C CYS A 3 30.23 -13.87 14.44
N PHE A 4 29.63 -13.07 15.33
CA PHE A 4 29.62 -13.40 16.74
C PHE A 4 28.84 -14.71 16.89
N GLN A 5 29.56 -15.83 17.03
CA GLN A 5 28.95 -17.06 17.50
C GLN A 5 28.72 -16.88 18.99
N GLY A 6 27.45 -16.81 19.38
CA GLY A 6 27.07 -16.88 20.78
C GLY A 6 27.54 -18.20 21.40
N PRO A 7 27.64 -18.27 22.73
CA PRO A 7 28.06 -19.49 23.41
C PRO A 7 27.11 -20.65 23.10
N ASP A 8 27.66 -21.86 22.96
CA ASP A 8 26.89 -23.07 22.73
C ASP A 8 26.02 -23.42 23.94
N GLN A 9 24.93 -24.17 23.75
CA GLN A 9 23.99 -24.50 24.84
C GLN A 9 24.67 -25.18 26.04
N ASP A 10 25.68 -26.01 25.80
CA ASP A 10 26.42 -26.68 26.86
C ASP A 10 27.35 -25.72 27.62
N GLN A 11 27.94 -24.74 26.93
CA GLN A 11 28.72 -23.67 27.56
C GLN A 11 27.85 -22.76 28.43
N ILE A 12 26.61 -22.49 27.98
CA ILE A 12 25.64 -21.72 28.75
C ILE A 12 25.25 -22.47 30.03
N LYS A 13 24.96 -23.78 29.93
CA LYS A 13 24.64 -24.60 31.10
C LYS A 13 25.79 -24.63 32.11
N GLU A 14 27.01 -24.86 31.63
CA GLU A 14 28.21 -24.88 32.48
C GLU A 14 28.43 -23.54 33.21
N TYR A 15 28.19 -22.42 32.51
CA TYR A 15 28.27 -21.07 33.09
C TYR A 15 27.19 -20.81 34.16
N LEU A 16 25.98 -21.32 33.97
CA LEU A 16 24.88 -21.11 34.91
C LEU A 16 25.02 -21.98 36.18
N GLU A 17 25.57 -23.19 36.06
CA GLU A 17 25.78 -24.10 37.19
C GLU A 17 26.84 -23.58 38.18
N ASN A 18 27.88 -22.91 37.69
CA ASN A 18 29.02 -22.46 38.49
C ASN A 18 28.96 -20.96 38.77
N PRO A 19 28.74 -20.51 40.03
CA PRO A 19 28.74 -19.09 40.34
C PRO A 19 30.14 -18.48 40.12
N PRO A 20 30.23 -17.29 39.51
CA PRO A 20 31.50 -16.59 39.33
C PRO A 20 32.22 -16.31 40.65
N SER A 21 33.55 -16.26 40.63
CA SER A 21 34.38 -16.09 41.83
C SER A 21 33.99 -14.82 42.61
N GLY A 22 33.74 -14.98 43.91
CA GLY A 22 33.38 -13.87 44.81
C GLY A 22 31.88 -13.58 44.91
N ILE A 23 31.02 -14.36 44.23
CA ILE A 23 29.56 -14.21 44.29
C ILE A 23 28.95 -15.35 45.09
N ASP A 24 28.04 -15.01 46.01
CA ASP A 24 27.28 -16.00 46.77
C ASP A 24 26.38 -16.83 45.84
N SER A 25 26.39 -18.15 46.00
CA SER A 25 25.57 -19.09 45.26
C SER A 25 24.07 -18.77 45.36
N ARG A 26 23.62 -18.24 46.51
CA ARG A 26 22.21 -17.83 46.68
C ARG A 26 21.87 -16.62 45.80
N LEU A 27 22.73 -15.61 45.78
CA LEU A 27 22.54 -14.40 44.96
C LEU A 27 22.60 -14.73 43.47
N TRP A 28 23.49 -15.65 43.07
CA TRP A 28 23.59 -16.12 41.69
C TRP A 28 22.32 -16.83 41.21
N LYS A 29 21.77 -17.75 42.01
CA LYS A 29 20.50 -18.42 41.70
C LYS A 29 19.34 -17.43 41.63
N GLN A 30 19.31 -16.44 42.52
CA GLN A 30 18.31 -15.38 42.48
C GLN A 30 18.39 -14.56 41.18
N ALA A 31 19.60 -14.18 40.74
CA ALA A 31 19.79 -13.45 39.49
C ALA A 31 19.38 -14.26 38.24
N GLN A 32 19.48 -15.60 38.29
CA GLN A 32 18.93 -16.47 37.24
C GLN A 32 17.41 -16.47 37.22
N LEU A 33 16.77 -16.51 38.40
CA LEU A 33 15.31 -16.46 38.53
C LEU A 33 14.73 -15.10 38.12
N ASP A 34 15.44 -14.02 38.43
CA ASP A 34 15.03 -12.64 38.13
C ASP A 34 15.35 -12.23 36.69
N ASN A 35 15.87 -13.15 35.86
CA ASN A 35 16.17 -12.88 34.47
C ASN A 35 14.87 -12.69 33.65
N PRO A 36 14.66 -11.52 33.01
CA PRO A 36 13.42 -11.25 32.27
C PRO A 36 13.27 -12.06 30.97
N ASP A 37 14.36 -12.58 30.39
CA ASP A 37 14.32 -13.40 29.17
C ASP A 37 15.41 -14.50 29.24
N PRO A 38 15.11 -15.68 29.82
CA PRO A 38 16.09 -16.75 30.04
C PRO A 38 16.59 -17.42 28.75
N ASP A 39 15.88 -17.26 27.63
CA ASP A 39 16.29 -17.84 26.34
C ASP A 39 17.33 -16.97 25.63
N LYS A 40 17.36 -15.66 25.90
CA LYS A 40 18.21 -14.69 25.19
C LYS A 40 19.21 -13.95 26.07
N LEU A 41 18.97 -13.89 27.37
CA LEU A 41 19.79 -13.15 28.32
C LEU A 41 20.42 -14.10 29.34
N LEU A 42 21.62 -13.75 29.79
CA LEU A 42 22.33 -14.45 30.85
C LEU A 42 22.71 -13.46 31.94
N PRO A 43 22.64 -13.85 33.22
CA PRO A 43 23.14 -13.01 34.29
C PRO A 43 24.66 -12.85 34.14
N VAL A 44 25.14 -11.61 34.15
CA VAL A 44 26.56 -11.29 34.11
C VAL A 44 26.86 -10.38 35.30
N PRO A 45 27.80 -10.75 36.18
CA PRO A 45 28.11 -9.93 37.33
C PRO A 45 28.85 -8.66 36.94
N ILE A 46 28.58 -7.59 37.68
CA ILE A 46 29.22 -6.29 37.49
C ILE A 46 29.86 -5.91 38.82
N VAL A 47 31.19 -5.83 38.87
CA VAL A 47 31.93 -5.57 40.11
C VAL A 47 32.58 -4.19 40.05
N GLY A 48 32.02 -3.25 40.81
CA GLY A 48 32.56 -1.90 40.95
C GLY A 48 32.34 -0.99 39.73
N PHE A 49 32.93 0.20 39.78
CA PHE A 49 32.71 1.25 38.78
C PHE A 49 33.41 1.03 37.43
N SER A 50 34.47 0.21 37.40
CA SER A 50 35.16 -0.16 36.16
C SER A 50 34.26 -0.90 35.19
N ASP A 51 33.53 -1.89 35.70
CA ASP A 51 32.66 -2.76 34.89
C ASP A 51 31.41 -2.00 34.43
N ILE A 52 30.87 -1.12 35.27
CA ILE A 52 29.79 -0.21 34.90
C ILE A 52 30.24 0.71 33.76
N ARG A 53 31.44 1.30 33.87
CA ARG A 53 32.01 2.15 32.80
C ARG A 53 32.22 1.35 31.51
N TRP A 54 32.72 0.12 31.62
CA TRP A 54 32.90 -0.75 30.46
C TRP A 54 31.56 -1.06 29.79
N ARG A 55 30.53 -1.42 30.56
CA ARG A 55 29.17 -1.66 30.04
C ARG A 55 28.57 -0.44 29.35
N ALA A 56 28.75 0.75 29.94
CA ALA A 56 28.31 2.00 29.32
C ALA A 56 28.98 2.23 27.95
N LYS A 57 30.28 1.92 27.84
CA LYS A 57 31.01 1.99 26.56
C LYS A 57 30.50 0.96 25.53
N CYS A 58 30.18 -0.26 25.98
CA CYS A 58 29.56 -1.26 25.11
C CYS A 58 28.19 -0.80 24.59
N GLN A 59 27.35 -0.23 25.47
CA GLN A 59 26.05 0.33 25.08
C GLN A 59 26.17 1.48 24.09
N GLU A 60 27.16 2.37 24.28
CA GLU A 60 27.44 3.44 23.33
C GLU A 60 27.82 2.86 21.95
N ASN A 61 28.64 1.81 21.91
CA ASN A 61 29.02 1.15 20.67
C ASN A 61 27.82 0.48 19.97
N GLU A 62 27.01 -0.29 20.71
CA GLU A 62 25.82 -0.94 20.15
C GLU A 62 24.80 0.08 19.64
N THR A 63 24.62 1.18 20.35
CA THR A 63 23.74 2.27 19.91
C THR A 63 24.22 2.86 18.59
N LYS A 64 25.53 3.09 18.42
CA LYS A 64 26.11 3.54 17.14
C LYS A 64 25.83 2.56 16.01
N VAL A 65 25.96 1.25 16.26
CA VAL A 65 25.63 0.21 15.28
C VAL A 65 24.15 0.25 14.92
N HIS A 66 23.25 0.32 15.91
CA HIS A 66 21.81 0.41 15.67
C HIS A 66 21.42 1.66 14.89
N THR A 67 21.98 2.83 15.23
CA THR A 67 21.75 4.08 14.47
C THR A 67 22.19 3.93 13.02
N ALA A 68 23.37 3.35 12.75
CA ALA A 68 23.83 3.12 11.39
C ALA A 68 22.91 2.17 10.60
N VAL A 69 22.33 1.16 11.24
CA VAL A 69 21.34 0.27 10.62
C VAL A 69 20.03 1.02 10.33
N LEU A 70 19.55 1.84 11.27
CA LEU A 70 18.36 2.67 11.05
C LEU A 70 18.56 3.66 9.90
N ASP A 71 19.73 4.29 9.80
CA ASP A 71 20.08 5.18 8.69
C ASP A 71 20.05 4.44 7.36
N LYS A 72 20.59 3.22 7.32
CA LYS A 72 20.54 2.36 6.13
C LYS A 72 19.10 2.03 5.73
N ILE A 73 18.26 1.65 6.68
CA ILE A 73 16.83 1.35 6.43
C ILE A 73 16.11 2.60 5.91
N SER A 74 16.35 3.76 6.53
CA SER A 74 15.79 5.05 6.12
C SER A 74 16.15 5.37 4.66
N ASN A 75 17.43 5.20 4.29
CA ASN A 75 17.89 5.41 2.92
C ASN A 75 17.20 4.46 1.93
N VAL A 76 17.00 3.20 2.29
CA VAL A 76 16.26 2.23 1.45
C VAL A 76 14.80 2.66 1.29
N ILE A 77 14.14 3.14 2.34
CA ILE A 77 12.76 3.64 2.26
C ILE A 77 12.67 4.85 1.32
N VAL A 78 13.61 5.78 1.41
CA VAL A 78 13.66 6.95 0.52
C VAL A 78 13.83 6.52 -0.94
N GLU A 79 14.74 5.59 -1.20
CA GLU A 79 14.96 5.07 -2.56
C GLU A 79 13.74 4.32 -3.10
N LEU A 80 13.09 3.48 -2.27
CA LEU A 80 11.84 2.81 -2.65
C LEU A 80 10.73 3.81 -2.97
N LYS A 81 10.59 4.89 -2.19
CA LYS A 81 9.62 5.96 -2.48
C LYS A 81 9.91 6.63 -3.81
N ARG A 82 11.18 6.91 -4.12
CA ARG A 82 11.63 7.47 -5.40
C ARG A 82 11.26 6.54 -6.57
N GLN A 83 11.60 5.26 -6.47
CA GLN A 83 11.29 4.26 -7.48
C GLN A 83 9.78 4.07 -7.68
N ASN A 84 8.99 4.12 -6.60
CA ASN A 84 7.54 4.05 -6.68
C ASN A 84 6.96 5.25 -7.47
N SER A 85 7.46 6.47 -7.21
CA SER A 85 7.04 7.66 -7.95
C SER A 85 7.35 7.55 -9.45
N GLU A 86 8.56 7.07 -9.81
CA GLU A 86 8.92 6.81 -11.21
C GLU A 86 8.06 5.74 -11.86
N THR A 87 7.71 4.70 -11.11
CA THR A 87 6.85 3.61 -11.58
C THR A 87 5.43 4.11 -11.85
N ILE A 88 4.88 4.96 -10.96
CA ILE A 88 3.57 5.59 -11.17
C ILE A 88 3.58 6.44 -12.44
N ALA A 89 4.63 7.21 -12.68
CA ALA A 89 4.76 8.01 -13.91
C ALA A 89 4.80 7.12 -15.16
N LYS A 90 5.59 6.03 -15.14
CA LYS A 90 5.64 5.05 -16.24
C LYS A 90 4.30 4.37 -16.48
N ILE A 91 3.57 4.03 -15.42
CA ILE A 91 2.21 3.46 -15.54
C ILE A 91 1.28 4.45 -16.25
N ALA A 92 1.34 5.74 -15.91
CA ALA A 92 0.54 6.77 -16.57
C ALA A 92 0.91 6.91 -18.06
N GLU A 93 2.20 6.91 -18.39
CA GLU A 93 2.69 6.92 -19.77
C GLU A 93 2.18 5.70 -20.55
N TYR A 94 2.32 4.50 -19.98
CA TYR A 94 1.86 3.28 -20.65
C TYR A 94 0.34 3.25 -20.83
N LYS A 95 -0.44 3.77 -19.87
CA LYS A 95 -1.89 3.91 -20.05
C LYS A 95 -2.24 4.82 -21.24
N GLN A 96 -1.54 5.94 -21.40
CA GLN A 96 -1.72 6.82 -22.56
C GLN A 96 -1.33 6.10 -23.86
N ARG A 97 -0.18 5.41 -23.86
CA ARG A 97 0.29 4.67 -25.03
C ARG A 97 -0.66 3.55 -25.44
N VAL A 98 -1.27 2.85 -24.49
CA VAL A 98 -2.29 1.84 -24.76
C VAL A 98 -3.50 2.48 -25.43
N MET A 99 -4.01 3.59 -24.89
CA MET A 99 -5.14 4.31 -25.49
C MET A 99 -4.84 4.77 -26.93
N ASP A 100 -3.64 5.28 -27.19
CA ASP A 100 -3.19 5.68 -28.52
C ASP A 100 -3.12 4.48 -29.48
N LEU A 101 -2.58 3.35 -29.01
CA LEU A 101 -2.49 2.12 -29.80
C LEU A 101 -3.86 1.53 -30.08
N GLU A 102 -4.77 1.47 -29.10
CA GLU A 102 -6.16 1.06 -29.26
C GLU A 102 -6.85 1.89 -30.35
N HIS A 103 -6.69 3.21 -30.31
CA HIS A 103 -7.24 4.10 -31.32
C HIS A 103 -6.62 3.87 -32.71
N ARG A 104 -5.30 3.63 -32.80
CA ARG A 104 -4.62 3.30 -34.07
C ARG A 104 -5.08 1.96 -34.63
N VAL A 105 -5.22 0.95 -33.78
CA VAL A 105 -5.74 -0.37 -34.16
C VAL A 105 -7.15 -0.23 -34.69
N LEU A 106 -8.04 0.48 -33.98
CA LEU A 106 -9.39 0.76 -34.44
C LEU A 106 -9.41 1.44 -35.82
N LYS A 107 -8.56 2.45 -36.05
CA LYS A 107 -8.43 3.10 -37.37
C LYS A 107 -8.04 2.13 -38.49
N VAL A 108 -7.12 1.22 -38.21
CA VAL A 108 -6.69 0.21 -39.19
C VAL A 108 -7.82 -0.77 -39.47
N LEU A 109 -8.52 -1.27 -38.45
CA LEU A 109 -9.68 -2.15 -38.62
C LEU A 109 -10.77 -1.48 -39.47
N VAL A 110 -11.11 -0.21 -39.17
CA VAL A 110 -12.10 0.54 -39.94
C VAL A 110 -11.70 0.64 -41.41
N LYS A 111 -10.44 0.98 -41.70
CA LYS A 111 -9.95 1.06 -43.10
C LYS A 111 -9.98 -0.31 -43.78
N GLN A 112 -9.61 -1.36 -43.08
CA GLN A 112 -9.61 -2.72 -43.60
C GLN A 112 -11.02 -3.19 -43.96
N GLU A 113 -11.98 -3.06 -43.03
CA GLU A 113 -13.37 -3.44 -43.27
C GLU A 113 -14.02 -2.58 -44.36
N ALA A 114 -13.75 -1.25 -44.37
CA ALA A 114 -14.24 -0.38 -45.42
C ALA A 114 -13.71 -0.77 -46.81
N THR A 115 -12.42 -1.14 -46.91
CA THR A 115 -11.81 -1.56 -48.18
C THR A 115 -12.29 -2.94 -48.63
N ARG A 116 -12.51 -3.85 -47.69
CA ARG A 116 -13.00 -5.21 -47.94
C ARG A 116 -14.45 -5.22 -48.43
N ASN A 117 -15.28 -4.34 -47.89
CA ASN A 117 -16.73 -4.32 -48.16
C ASN A 117 -17.13 -3.29 -49.23
N VAL A 118 -16.17 -2.74 -50.00
CA VAL A 118 -16.49 -1.83 -51.12
C VAL A 118 -17.37 -2.56 -52.14
N GLY A 119 -18.54 -1.98 -52.43
CA GLY A 119 -19.49 -2.52 -53.41
C GLY A 119 -20.36 -3.66 -52.89
N ILE A 120 -20.23 -4.05 -51.62
CA ILE A 120 -21.12 -5.00 -50.95
C ILE A 120 -22.23 -4.21 -50.25
N ALA A 121 -23.48 -4.69 -50.33
CA ALA A 121 -24.58 -4.09 -49.58
C ALA A 121 -24.37 -4.27 -48.07
N LEU A 122 -24.80 -3.27 -47.28
CA LEU A 122 -24.72 -3.30 -45.82
C LEU A 122 -25.42 -4.54 -45.26
N ARG A 123 -24.75 -5.23 -44.35
CA ARG A 123 -25.31 -6.37 -43.63
C ARG A 123 -26.25 -5.89 -42.52
N PRO A 124 -27.24 -6.71 -42.11
CA PRO A 124 -28.14 -6.34 -41.01
C PRO A 124 -27.41 -6.03 -39.71
N GLU A 125 -26.27 -6.67 -39.42
CA GLU A 125 -25.45 -6.36 -38.24
C GLU A 125 -24.77 -4.99 -38.34
N GLU A 126 -24.30 -4.61 -39.53
CA GLU A 126 -23.68 -3.30 -39.78
C GLU A 126 -24.71 -2.17 -39.68
N GLU A 127 -25.93 -2.43 -40.16
CA GLU A 127 -27.06 -1.51 -40.05
C GLU A 127 -27.46 -1.28 -38.57
N ALA A 128 -27.50 -2.34 -37.77
CA ALA A 128 -27.74 -2.23 -36.33
C ALA A 128 -26.64 -1.41 -35.63
N LEU A 129 -25.36 -1.63 -35.98
CA LEU A 129 -24.25 -0.85 -35.44
C LEU A 129 -24.33 0.62 -35.86
N ARG A 130 -24.68 0.90 -37.12
CA ARG A 130 -24.90 2.27 -37.62
C ARG A 130 -25.95 3.00 -36.82
N SER A 131 -27.11 2.36 -36.61
CA SER A 131 -28.20 2.94 -35.82
C SER A 131 -27.77 3.26 -34.38
N GLN A 132 -27.01 2.37 -33.74
CA GLN A 132 -26.46 2.63 -32.40
C GLN A 132 -25.50 3.82 -32.37
N LEU A 133 -24.60 3.92 -33.37
CA LEU A 133 -23.64 5.03 -33.47
C LEU A 133 -24.34 6.36 -33.74
N GLU A 134 -25.37 6.39 -34.58
CA GLU A 134 -26.19 7.58 -34.83
C GLU A 134 -26.93 8.04 -33.57
N ALA A 135 -27.50 7.10 -32.81
CA ALA A 135 -28.15 7.38 -31.53
C ALA A 135 -27.16 7.99 -30.53
N LEU A 136 -25.96 7.42 -30.40
CA LEU A 136 -24.90 7.96 -29.54
C LEU A 136 -24.43 9.34 -30.00
N HIS A 137 -24.24 9.53 -31.30
CA HIS A 137 -23.83 10.80 -31.88
C HIS A 137 -24.86 11.90 -31.60
N SER A 138 -26.15 11.58 -31.74
CA SER A 138 -27.26 12.49 -31.44
C SER A 138 -27.29 12.88 -29.95
N GLN A 139 -27.12 11.92 -29.04
CA GLN A 139 -27.07 12.17 -27.60
C GLN A 139 -25.93 13.13 -27.23
N VAL A 140 -24.72 12.90 -27.77
CA VAL A 140 -23.54 13.74 -27.49
C VAL A 140 -23.69 15.15 -28.07
N ASN A 141 -24.31 15.28 -29.25
CA ASN A 141 -24.48 16.57 -29.91
C ASN A 141 -25.71 17.35 -29.47
N THR A 142 -26.59 16.76 -28.65
CA THR A 142 -27.75 17.46 -28.10
C THR A 142 -27.27 18.66 -27.26
N PRO A 143 -27.54 19.92 -27.70
CA PRO A 143 -26.90 21.11 -27.13
C PRO A 143 -27.10 21.30 -25.63
N ALA A 144 -28.27 20.89 -25.12
CA ALA A 144 -28.67 21.08 -23.73
C ALA A 144 -28.27 19.93 -22.78
N GLN A 145 -27.81 18.78 -23.28
CA GLN A 145 -27.48 17.64 -22.41
C GLN A 145 -26.08 17.74 -21.82
N PHE A 146 -25.04 17.64 -22.66
CA PHE A 146 -23.65 17.60 -22.17
C PHE A 146 -22.97 18.95 -22.22
N LYS A 147 -23.00 19.63 -23.37
CA LYS A 147 -22.31 20.93 -23.56
C LYS A 147 -22.94 22.03 -22.70
N GLY A 148 -24.27 22.10 -22.63
CA GLY A 148 -24.99 23.03 -21.78
C GLY A 148 -24.65 22.86 -20.29
N ARG A 149 -24.76 21.64 -19.76
CA ARG A 149 -24.44 21.33 -18.35
C ARG A 149 -22.96 21.57 -18.01
N LEU A 150 -22.04 21.26 -18.91
CA LEU A 150 -20.62 21.56 -18.71
C LEU A 150 -20.37 23.07 -18.61
N ASN A 151 -20.99 23.85 -19.49
CA ASN A 151 -20.86 25.31 -19.46
C ASN A 151 -21.47 25.91 -18.18
N GLU A 152 -22.60 25.39 -17.74
CA GLU A 152 -23.23 25.77 -16.47
C GLU A 152 -22.31 25.45 -15.28
N LEU A 153 -21.77 24.23 -15.21
CA LEU A 153 -20.84 23.82 -14.15
C LEU A 153 -19.58 24.70 -14.14
N LEU A 154 -19.03 25.00 -15.32
CA LEU A 154 -17.88 25.90 -15.46
C LEU A 154 -18.21 27.32 -15.01
N ALA A 155 -19.43 27.81 -15.29
CA ALA A 155 -19.89 29.11 -14.80
C ALA A 155 -20.01 29.11 -13.27
N LEU A 156 -20.62 28.08 -12.68
CA LEU A 156 -20.73 27.91 -11.23
C LEU A 156 -19.36 27.86 -10.55
N MET A 157 -18.42 27.07 -11.09
CA MET A 157 -17.04 27.00 -10.56
C MET A 157 -16.34 28.37 -10.59
N ARG A 158 -16.53 29.15 -11.67
CA ARG A 158 -15.96 30.50 -11.77
C ARG A 158 -16.58 31.44 -10.74
N MET A 159 -17.90 31.40 -10.57
CA MET A 159 -18.61 32.21 -9.58
C MET A 159 -18.17 31.86 -8.16
N GLN A 160 -18.12 30.57 -7.81
CA GLN A 160 -17.66 30.10 -6.50
C GLN A 160 -16.21 30.50 -6.21
N ARG A 161 -15.33 30.47 -7.21
CA ARG A 161 -13.94 30.93 -7.05
C ARG A 161 -13.85 32.43 -6.79
N GLN A 162 -14.74 33.21 -7.39
CA GLN A 162 -14.81 34.65 -7.18
C GLN A 162 -15.37 34.98 -5.79
N GLU A 163 -16.42 34.28 -5.34
CA GLU A 163 -16.99 34.41 -3.99
C GLU A 163 -15.99 34.02 -2.90
N SER A 164 -15.30 32.88 -3.06
CA SER A 164 -14.26 32.44 -2.11
C SER A 164 -13.03 33.35 -2.06
N SER A 165 -12.75 34.09 -3.13
CA SER A 165 -11.67 35.10 -3.14
C SER A 165 -12.09 36.44 -2.51
N GLN A 166 -13.39 36.71 -2.37
CA GLN A 166 -13.95 37.96 -1.84
C GLN A 166 -14.53 37.82 -0.42
N GLY A 167 -14.75 36.60 0.07
CA GLY A 167 -15.17 36.36 1.45
C GLY A 167 -14.10 36.77 2.47
N PRO A 168 -14.50 37.18 3.69
CA PRO A 168 -13.55 37.38 4.78
C PRO A 168 -12.78 36.07 4.95
N THR A 169 -11.45 36.16 5.00
CA THR A 169 -10.61 34.99 5.26
C THR A 169 -10.86 34.60 6.71
N GLU A 170 -11.83 33.72 6.95
CA GLU A 170 -12.03 33.16 8.28
C GLU A 170 -10.74 32.43 8.64
N ARG A 171 -9.92 33.07 9.47
CA ARG A 171 -8.74 32.47 10.10
C ARG A 171 -9.21 31.49 11.16
N TYR A 172 -9.95 30.46 10.75
CA TYR A 172 -10.18 29.30 11.59
C TYR A 172 -8.89 28.47 11.53
N THR A 173 -7.95 28.78 12.43
CA THR A 173 -6.77 27.96 12.61
C THR A 173 -7.17 26.76 13.44
N MET A 174 -7.22 25.58 12.81
CA MET A 174 -7.46 24.31 13.50
C MET A 174 -6.43 24.16 14.63
N ASN A 175 -6.87 23.75 15.83
CA ASN A 175 -5.94 23.42 16.91
C ASN A 175 -5.06 22.24 16.45
N PRO A 176 -3.71 22.35 16.50
CA PRO A 176 -2.81 21.26 16.09
C PRO A 176 -3.06 19.93 16.81
N GLU A 177 -3.49 19.94 18.07
CA GLU A 177 -3.81 18.70 18.81
C GLU A 177 -5.03 18.00 18.23
N ALA A 178 -6.12 18.75 17.99
CA ALA A 178 -7.33 18.23 17.35
C ALA A 178 -7.03 17.74 15.91
N GLN A 179 -6.07 18.35 15.23
CA GLN A 179 -5.64 17.90 13.90
C GLN A 179 -4.94 16.54 13.97
N GLU A 180 -4.06 16.31 14.96
CA GLU A 180 -3.39 15.01 15.13
C GLU A 180 -4.39 13.91 15.52
N GLU A 181 -5.35 14.21 16.42
CA GLU A 181 -6.42 13.28 16.78
C GLU A 181 -7.26 12.88 15.56
N ILE A 182 -7.67 13.86 14.74
CA ILE A 182 -8.40 13.59 13.49
C ILE A 182 -7.55 12.78 12.53
N HIS A 183 -6.26 13.10 12.41
CA HIS A 183 -5.35 12.36 11.53
C HIS A 183 -5.22 10.90 11.96
N GLN A 184 -5.02 10.64 13.25
CA GLN A 184 -4.95 9.30 13.81
C GLN A 184 -6.26 8.53 13.59
N PHE A 185 -7.41 9.16 13.88
CA PHE A 185 -8.71 8.55 13.65
C PHE A 185 -8.94 8.20 12.16
N LEU A 186 -8.55 9.09 11.25
CA LEU A 186 -8.64 8.84 9.81
C LEU A 186 -7.73 7.68 9.38
N LEU A 187 -6.55 7.52 9.97
CA LEU A 187 -5.67 6.38 9.69
C LEU A 187 -6.29 5.06 10.16
N GLU A 188 -6.86 5.03 11.36
CA GLU A 188 -7.56 3.85 11.89
C GLU A 188 -8.76 3.49 11.01
N PHE A 189 -9.55 4.50 10.60
CA PHE A 189 -10.69 4.29 9.71
C PHE A 189 -10.27 3.79 8.32
N LEU A 190 -9.19 4.32 7.75
CA LEU A 190 -8.64 3.84 6.48
C LEU A 190 -8.21 2.37 6.58
N PHE A 191 -7.56 1.98 7.68
CA PHE A 191 -7.19 0.58 7.91
C PHE A 191 -8.43 -0.32 8.02
N ALA A 192 -9.43 0.08 8.81
CA ALA A 192 -10.67 -0.67 8.95
C ALA A 192 -11.40 -0.84 7.59
N MET A 193 -11.50 0.22 6.79
CA MET A 193 -12.08 0.15 5.45
C MET A 193 -11.29 -0.78 4.53
N GLN A 194 -9.96 -0.75 4.58
CA GLN A 194 -9.13 -1.65 3.78
C GLN A 194 -9.41 -3.12 4.13
N GLN A 195 -9.59 -3.44 5.41
CA GLN A 195 -9.98 -4.79 5.84
C GLN A 195 -11.35 -5.19 5.30
N VAL A 196 -12.34 -4.29 5.40
CA VAL A 196 -13.69 -4.56 4.86
C VAL A 196 -13.65 -4.81 3.35
N VAL A 197 -12.91 -3.97 2.61
CA VAL A 197 -12.72 -4.14 1.16
C VAL A 197 -12.05 -5.48 0.85
N GLN A 198 -11.07 -5.89 1.64
CA GLN A 198 -10.40 -7.18 1.45
C GLN A 198 -11.34 -8.36 1.70
N THR A 199 -12.13 -8.31 2.77
CA THR A 199 -13.16 -9.33 3.07
C THR A 199 -14.18 -9.43 1.95
N VAL A 200 -14.76 -8.31 1.52
CA VAL A 200 -15.73 -8.28 0.43
C VAL A 200 -15.13 -8.84 -0.87
N ASN A 201 -13.88 -8.50 -1.19
CA ASN A 201 -13.22 -9.03 -2.37
C ASN A 201 -12.96 -10.55 -2.29
N ASN A 202 -12.68 -11.08 -1.09
CA ASN A 202 -12.55 -12.51 -0.88
C ASN A 202 -13.93 -13.20 -1.02
N ASP A 203 -14.96 -12.67 -0.37
CA ASP A 203 -16.32 -13.19 -0.44
C ASP A 203 -16.84 -13.20 -1.89
N LEU A 204 -16.56 -12.16 -2.68
CA LEU A 204 -16.93 -12.12 -4.10
C LEU A 204 -16.20 -13.20 -4.94
N LYS A 205 -14.95 -13.52 -4.60
CA LYS A 205 -14.22 -14.62 -5.26
C LYS A 205 -14.78 -15.98 -4.87
N ASP A 206 -15.14 -16.15 -3.61
CA ASP A 206 -15.73 -17.39 -3.10
C ASP A 206 -17.11 -17.62 -3.74
N LEU A 207 -17.97 -16.60 -3.76
CA LEU A 207 -19.26 -16.66 -4.44
C LEU A 207 -19.13 -16.98 -5.93
N LYS A 208 -18.12 -16.41 -6.61
CA LYS A 208 -17.85 -16.75 -8.01
C LYS A 208 -17.46 -18.23 -8.16
N THR A 209 -16.60 -18.73 -7.29
CA THR A 209 -16.18 -20.14 -7.29
C THR A 209 -17.36 -21.07 -7.02
N MET A 210 -18.24 -20.71 -6.08
CA MET A 210 -19.48 -21.45 -5.80
C MET A 210 -20.43 -21.43 -6.99
N SER A 211 -20.62 -20.27 -7.64
CA SER A 211 -21.45 -20.13 -8.84
C SER A 211 -20.93 -21.00 -10.00
N ASP A 212 -19.62 -20.99 -10.23
CA ASP A 212 -18.98 -21.80 -11.26
C ASP A 212 -19.07 -23.30 -10.93
N GLY A 213 -18.94 -23.67 -9.65
CA GLY A 213 -19.14 -25.02 -9.14
C GLY A 213 -20.58 -25.53 -9.31
N ILE A 214 -21.57 -24.69 -9.01
CA ILE A 214 -22.99 -25.03 -9.23
C ILE A 214 -23.28 -25.20 -10.73
N SER A 215 -22.73 -24.32 -11.57
CA SER A 215 -22.90 -24.38 -13.02
C SER A 215 -22.29 -25.65 -13.63
N THR A 216 -21.17 -26.11 -13.10
CA THR A 216 -20.52 -27.37 -13.51
C THR A 216 -21.31 -28.59 -13.05
N LEU A 217 -21.76 -28.63 -11.79
CA LEU A 217 -22.63 -29.72 -11.30
C LEU A 217 -23.95 -29.82 -12.07
N MET A 218 -24.58 -28.69 -12.42
CA MET A 218 -25.79 -28.70 -13.26
C MET A 218 -25.53 -29.19 -14.68
N ARG A 219 -24.30 -29.03 -15.20
CA ARG A 219 -23.91 -29.53 -16.53
C ARG A 219 -23.61 -31.02 -16.52
N GLU A 220 -23.08 -31.54 -15.42
CA GLU A 220 -22.81 -32.98 -15.23
C GLU A 220 -24.05 -33.78 -14.81
N SER A 221 -25.08 -33.11 -14.26
CA SER A 221 -26.33 -33.72 -13.81
C SER A 221 -27.48 -33.66 -14.84
N GLY A 222 -27.22 -33.14 -16.04
CA GLY A 222 -28.18 -33.19 -17.15
C GLY A 222 -28.10 -34.53 -17.91
N PRO A 223 -29.23 -35.13 -18.33
CA PRO A 223 -29.26 -36.38 -19.09
C PRO A 223 -28.60 -36.27 -20.47
#